data_AF-A0A4Q7W163-F1
#
_entry.id   AF-A0A4Q7W163-F1
#
_cell.length_a   1.000
_cell.length_b   1.000
_cell.length_c   1.000
_cell.angle_alpha   90.00
_cell.angle_beta   90.00
_cell.angle_gamma   90.00
#
_symmetry.space_group_name_H-M   'P 1'
#
loop_
_entity.id
_entity.type
_entity.pdbx_description
1 polymer ?
#
loop_
_entity_poly.entity_id
_entity_poly.type
_entity_poly.pdbx_seq_one_letter_code
_entity_poly.pdbx_strand_id
1 'polypeptide(L)'
;MAVAPRSKPKTATAEPATKAKPKPAAKALAKPRPKPAAKKARVGASATTLTLSSKNYSSWSLRGWLMARFAGLEFDEVMVSPDDAEVRKELLLLAPSIRVPCLRHEGAAVWNTLAIAQYLDEIFPDAGLMPDDRIARAHCRSVSGEMNSGFANLRSSLPMNLKARFPNHKVWAGAQPDIDRIVEIWTECLATYGGPFLFGTQRGMADAMFAPVATRFLTYDVKLPKPCAQYCQTIMAMPEMKEWVAAAKLEPDDIEELDMDF
;
A
#
# COMPACT_ATOMS: atom_id res chain seq x y z
N MET A 1 -15.54 96.82 15.48
CA MET A 1 -16.32 96.20 14.39
C MET A 1 -15.44 95.18 13.67
N ALA A 2 -15.98 93.97 13.49
CA ALA A 2 -15.56 92.85 12.61
C ALA A 2 -14.08 92.44 12.51
N VAL A 3 -13.74 91.30 13.12
CA VAL A 3 -12.53 90.50 12.81
C VAL A 3 -12.98 89.19 12.17
N ALA A 4 -12.59 88.97 10.91
CA ALA A 4 -12.92 87.79 10.11
C ALA A 4 -12.08 86.55 10.49
N PRO A 5 -12.63 85.32 10.42
CA PRO A 5 -11.95 84.12 10.89
C PRO A 5 -11.01 83.49 9.86
N ARG A 6 -9.89 82.96 10.39
CA ARG A 6 -8.83 82.24 9.67
C ARG A 6 -9.26 80.84 9.24
N SER A 7 -8.88 80.48 8.01
CA SER A 7 -9.05 79.18 7.35
C SER A 7 -8.24 78.05 8.02
N LYS A 8 -8.87 76.89 8.23
CA LYS A 8 -8.23 75.64 8.68
C LYS A 8 -7.53 74.91 7.51
N PRO A 9 -6.40 74.20 7.76
CA PRO A 9 -5.68 73.43 6.74
C PRO A 9 -6.31 72.06 6.45
N LYS A 10 -6.11 71.59 5.22
CA LYS A 10 -6.59 70.32 4.63
C LYS A 10 -5.93 69.10 5.27
N THR A 11 -6.74 68.09 5.57
CA THR A 11 -6.36 66.72 5.96
C THR A 11 -5.77 65.95 4.78
N ALA A 12 -4.60 65.33 4.98
CA ALA A 12 -4.00 64.37 4.05
C ALA A 12 -4.37 62.95 4.49
N THR A 13 -4.96 62.19 3.57
CA THR A 13 -5.38 60.80 3.72
C THR A 13 -4.17 59.88 3.59
N ALA A 14 -3.96 58.98 4.56
CA ALA A 14 -2.91 57.98 4.52
C ALA A 14 -3.34 56.74 3.71
N GLU A 15 -2.46 56.27 2.82
CA GLU A 15 -2.56 54.98 2.11
C GLU A 15 -2.46 53.78 3.07
N PRO A 16 -3.14 52.65 2.80
CA PRO A 16 -3.01 51.45 3.61
C PRO A 16 -1.77 50.64 3.24
N ALA A 17 -1.00 50.23 4.24
CA ALA A 17 0.17 49.38 4.12
C ALA A 17 -0.18 47.97 3.61
N THR A 18 0.50 47.54 2.54
CA THR A 18 0.47 46.18 1.99
C THR A 18 1.03 45.17 2.99
N LYS A 19 0.20 44.25 3.48
CA LYS A 19 0.66 43.10 4.28
C LYS A 19 1.42 42.11 3.39
N ALA A 20 2.72 41.92 3.69
CA ALA A 20 3.54 40.90 3.06
C ALA A 20 3.03 39.48 3.39
N LYS A 21 2.95 38.62 2.37
CA LYS A 21 2.61 37.18 2.51
C LYS A 21 3.75 36.46 3.26
N PRO A 22 3.45 35.54 4.19
CA PRO A 22 4.49 34.75 4.86
C PRO A 22 5.18 33.80 3.88
N LYS A 23 6.51 33.73 3.93
CA LYS A 23 7.33 32.76 3.20
C LYS A 23 7.00 31.33 3.67
N PRO A 24 6.99 30.32 2.78
CA PRO A 24 6.81 28.94 3.18
C PRO A 24 8.00 28.50 4.06
N ALA A 25 7.69 27.93 5.23
CA ALA A 25 8.69 27.36 6.11
C ALA A 25 9.37 26.17 5.44
N ALA A 26 10.71 26.17 5.40
CA ALA A 26 11.49 25.01 4.97
C ALA A 26 11.18 23.84 5.91
N LYS A 27 10.67 22.72 5.35
CA LYS A 27 10.50 21.47 6.10
C LYS A 27 11.88 21.00 6.55
N ALA A 28 12.10 20.97 7.87
CA ALA A 28 13.28 20.34 8.45
C ALA A 28 13.28 18.85 8.09
N LEU A 29 14.31 18.40 7.37
CA LEU A 29 14.56 16.99 7.10
C LEU A 29 14.75 16.27 8.45
N ALA A 30 13.94 15.25 8.71
CA ALA A 30 14.07 14.40 9.89
C ALA A 30 15.44 13.73 9.91
N LYS A 31 16.05 13.62 11.10
CA LYS A 31 17.34 12.94 11.26
C LYS A 31 17.18 11.43 10.99
N PRO A 32 18.10 10.79 10.25
CA PRO A 32 18.03 9.37 9.93
C PRO A 32 18.10 8.50 11.19
N ARG A 33 17.41 7.34 11.16
CA ARG A 33 17.34 6.38 12.27
C ARG A 33 18.74 5.78 12.54
N PRO A 34 19.12 5.53 13.81
CA PRO A 34 20.39 4.88 14.13
C PRO A 34 20.44 3.46 13.54
N LYS A 35 21.54 3.16 12.83
CA LYS A 35 21.79 1.88 12.15
C LYS A 35 21.99 0.75 13.17
N PRO A 36 21.31 -0.39 13.03
CA PRO A 36 21.79 -1.65 13.59
C PRO A 36 23.11 -2.01 12.90
N ALA A 37 24.10 -2.47 13.67
CA ALA A 37 25.35 -2.96 13.09
C ALA A 37 25.06 -4.19 12.22
N ALA A 38 25.42 -4.15 10.94
CA ALA A 38 25.36 -5.28 10.04
C ALA A 38 26.16 -6.45 10.63
N LYS A 39 25.48 -7.48 11.11
CA LYS A 39 26.12 -8.71 11.57
C LYS A 39 26.47 -9.55 10.35
N LYS A 40 27.72 -10.00 10.25
CA LYS A 40 28.13 -11.00 9.26
C LYS A 40 27.30 -12.27 9.47
N ALA A 41 26.74 -12.81 8.38
CA ALA A 41 25.98 -14.05 8.36
C ALA A 41 26.73 -15.15 9.13
N ARG A 42 26.09 -15.69 10.16
CA ARG A 42 26.60 -16.83 10.92
C ARG A 42 26.42 -18.09 10.09
N VAL A 43 27.51 -18.86 9.94
CA VAL A 43 27.51 -20.20 9.37
C VAL A 43 26.56 -21.09 10.19
N GLY A 44 25.51 -21.59 9.54
CA GLY A 44 24.44 -22.41 10.14
C GLY A 44 23.01 -21.93 9.84
N ALA A 45 22.82 -20.78 9.17
CA ALA A 45 21.50 -20.28 8.81
C ALA A 45 20.80 -21.22 7.81
N SER A 46 19.61 -21.72 8.17
CA SER A 46 18.69 -22.34 7.21
C SER A 46 18.43 -21.37 6.04
N ALA A 47 18.19 -21.90 4.84
CA ALA A 47 17.85 -21.09 3.66
C ALA A 47 16.71 -20.11 3.97
N THR A 48 16.83 -18.86 3.47
CA THR A 48 15.78 -17.86 3.61
C THR A 48 14.65 -18.22 2.65
N THR A 49 13.44 -18.43 3.17
CA THR A 49 12.30 -18.83 2.35
C THR A 49 11.08 -17.97 2.59
N LEU A 50 10.26 -17.81 1.55
CA LEU A 50 8.93 -17.24 1.66
C LEU A 50 7.92 -18.27 1.20
N THR A 51 7.11 -18.76 2.13
CA THR A 51 6.02 -19.69 1.81
C THR A 51 4.85 -18.92 1.19
N LEU A 52 4.31 -19.40 0.07
CA LEU A 52 3.24 -18.76 -0.72
C LEU A 52 2.20 -19.79 -1.15
N SER A 53 0.93 -19.38 -1.27
CA SER A 53 -0.18 -20.28 -1.63
C SER A 53 -0.58 -20.23 -3.10
N SER A 54 -0.70 -19.04 -3.69
CA SER A 54 -0.93 -18.87 -5.12
C SER A 54 -0.54 -17.47 -5.56
N LYS A 55 0.08 -17.36 -6.73
CA LYS A 55 0.35 -16.09 -7.39
C LYS A 55 -0.89 -15.54 -8.09
N ASN A 56 -1.78 -16.39 -8.60
CA ASN A 56 -3.02 -15.96 -9.23
C ASN A 56 -4.08 -15.48 -8.23
N TYR A 57 -4.27 -16.21 -7.13
CA TYR A 57 -5.43 -16.06 -6.24
C TYR A 57 -5.11 -15.47 -4.86
N SER A 58 -3.90 -15.68 -4.30
CA SER A 58 -3.61 -15.24 -2.93
C SER A 58 -3.13 -13.79 -2.87
N SER A 59 -4.04 -12.90 -2.46
CA SER A 59 -3.71 -11.51 -2.15
C SER A 59 -2.73 -11.37 -0.98
N TRP A 60 -2.71 -12.33 -0.04
CA TRP A 60 -1.79 -12.34 1.09
C TRP A 60 -0.37 -12.67 0.66
N SER A 61 -0.23 -13.70 -0.18
CA SER A 61 1.05 -14.12 -0.77
C SER A 61 1.70 -12.96 -1.53
N LEU A 62 0.93 -12.25 -2.37
CA LEU A 62 1.42 -11.09 -3.10
C LEU A 62 1.95 -9.99 -2.17
N ARG A 63 1.23 -9.68 -1.08
CA ARG A 63 1.66 -8.67 -0.10
C ARG A 63 3.00 -9.03 0.53
N GLY A 64 3.13 -10.25 1.07
CA GLY A 64 4.37 -10.69 1.71
C GLY A 64 5.55 -10.71 0.75
N TRP A 65 5.31 -11.16 -0.49
CA TRP A 65 6.33 -11.19 -1.53
C TRP A 65 6.79 -9.80 -1.94
N LEU A 66 5.86 -8.85 -2.17
CA LEU A 66 6.23 -7.47 -2.44
C LEU A 66 7.03 -6.86 -1.30
N MET A 67 6.65 -7.09 -0.03
CA MET A 67 7.43 -6.57 1.11
C MET A 67 8.88 -7.06 1.08
N ALA A 68 9.10 -8.37 0.88
CA ALA A 68 10.44 -8.96 0.83
C ALA A 68 11.25 -8.41 -0.35
N ARG A 69 10.64 -8.30 -1.54
CA ARG A 69 11.26 -7.69 -2.72
C ARG A 69 11.55 -6.21 -2.53
N PHE A 70 10.66 -5.49 -1.86
CA PHE A 70 10.85 -4.07 -1.60
C PHE A 70 11.99 -3.83 -0.61
N ALA A 71 12.18 -4.73 0.35
CA ALA A 71 13.29 -4.73 1.28
C ALA A 71 14.65 -5.06 0.64
N GLY A 72 14.65 -5.61 -0.59
CA GLY A 72 15.85 -6.15 -1.22
C GLY A 72 16.34 -7.45 -0.58
N LEU A 73 15.44 -8.20 0.07
CA LEU A 73 15.77 -9.51 0.63
C LEU A 73 15.77 -10.57 -0.47
N GLU A 74 16.86 -11.33 -0.56
CA GLU A 74 16.93 -12.55 -1.37
C GLU A 74 16.28 -13.71 -0.62
N PHE A 75 15.40 -14.46 -1.27
CA PHE A 75 14.68 -15.59 -0.68
C PHE A 75 14.28 -16.62 -1.75
N ASP A 76 14.16 -17.88 -1.34
CA ASP A 76 13.54 -18.92 -2.16
C ASP A 76 12.02 -18.94 -1.92
N GLU A 77 11.25 -19.11 -2.99
CA GLU A 77 9.81 -19.28 -2.89
C GLU A 77 9.45 -20.74 -2.60
N VAL A 78 8.60 -20.97 -1.60
CA VAL A 78 8.08 -22.30 -1.27
C VAL A 78 6.57 -22.29 -1.51
N MET A 79 6.14 -22.82 -2.65
CA MET A 79 4.72 -22.96 -2.96
C MET A 79 4.11 -24.10 -2.14
N VAL A 80 3.04 -23.81 -1.39
CA VAL A 80 2.25 -24.85 -0.73
C VAL A 80 1.21 -25.43 -1.66
N SER A 81 0.93 -26.73 -1.54
CA SER A 81 -0.09 -27.37 -2.39
C SER A 81 -1.48 -26.80 -2.09
N PRO A 82 -2.30 -26.52 -3.11
CA PRO A 82 -3.71 -26.16 -2.92
C PRO A 82 -4.54 -27.30 -2.29
N ASP A 83 -4.06 -28.55 -2.33
CA ASP A 83 -4.68 -29.70 -1.66
C ASP A 83 -4.53 -29.67 -0.13
N ASP A 84 -3.62 -28.84 0.41
CA ASP A 84 -3.53 -28.64 1.85
C ASP A 84 -4.80 -27.93 2.34
N ALA A 85 -5.52 -28.57 3.27
CA ALA A 85 -6.83 -28.10 3.72
C ALA A 85 -6.80 -26.68 4.32
N GLU A 86 -5.69 -26.26 4.94
CA GLU A 86 -5.57 -24.90 5.50
C GLU A 86 -5.27 -23.87 4.40
N VAL A 87 -4.47 -24.25 3.41
CA VAL A 87 -4.20 -23.43 2.22
C VAL A 87 -5.48 -23.23 1.41
N ARG A 88 -6.24 -24.31 1.21
CA ARG A 88 -7.51 -24.27 0.50
C ARG A 88 -8.51 -23.33 1.17
N LYS A 89 -8.59 -23.30 2.50
CA LYS A 89 -9.44 -22.36 3.24
C LYS A 89 -9.03 -20.90 3.03
N GLU A 90 -7.73 -20.61 2.92
CA GLU A 90 -7.23 -19.27 2.60
C GLU A 90 -7.66 -18.85 1.19
N LEU A 91 -7.43 -19.71 0.21
CA LEU A 91 -7.73 -19.46 -1.20
C LEU A 91 -9.23 -19.23 -1.41
N LEU A 92 -10.08 -20.00 -0.71
CA LEU A 92 -11.54 -19.85 -0.72
C LEU A 92 -12.05 -18.72 0.19
N LEU A 93 -11.16 -17.93 0.81
CA LEU A 93 -11.51 -16.86 1.75
C LEU A 93 -12.33 -17.33 2.97
N LEU A 94 -12.33 -18.63 3.27
CA LEU A 94 -13.09 -19.28 4.34
C LEU A 94 -12.43 -19.12 5.71
N ALA A 95 -11.09 -19.04 5.74
CA ALA A 95 -10.34 -18.69 6.92
C ALA A 95 -9.05 -17.99 6.50
N PRO A 96 -8.63 -16.92 7.20
CA PRO A 96 -7.27 -16.43 7.05
C PRO A 96 -6.33 -17.53 7.60
N SER A 97 -5.84 -18.44 6.76
CA SER A 97 -4.92 -19.49 7.21
C SER A 97 -3.68 -18.78 7.75
N ILE A 98 -3.38 -19.02 9.03
CA ILE A 98 -2.62 -18.04 9.82
C ILE A 98 -1.11 -18.12 9.47
N ARG A 99 -0.69 -18.87 8.45
CA ARG A 99 0.74 -19.10 8.18
C ARG A 99 1.18 -18.93 6.73
N VAL A 100 0.36 -18.35 5.85
CA VAL A 100 0.79 -17.98 4.49
C VAL A 100 0.37 -16.54 4.20
N PRO A 101 1.29 -15.65 3.76
CA PRO A 101 2.71 -15.89 3.59
C PRO A 101 3.44 -16.09 4.94
N CYS A 102 4.53 -16.86 4.92
CA CYS A 102 5.44 -16.99 6.06
C CYS A 102 6.88 -16.81 5.59
N LEU A 103 7.52 -15.78 6.12
CA LEU A 103 8.94 -15.52 5.90
C LEU A 103 9.75 -16.30 6.94
N ARG A 104 10.68 -17.12 6.49
CA ARG A 104 11.69 -17.76 7.34
C ARG A 104 13.04 -17.14 7.04
N HIS A 105 13.60 -16.43 8.01
CA HIS A 105 14.87 -15.71 7.85
C HIS A 105 15.64 -15.72 9.17
N GLU A 106 16.91 -16.13 9.13
CA GLU A 106 17.83 -16.15 10.29
C GLU A 106 17.25 -16.78 11.59
N GLY A 107 16.46 -17.85 11.45
CA GLY A 107 15.83 -18.57 12.56
C GLY A 107 14.50 -17.99 13.04
N ALA A 108 14.06 -16.84 12.49
CA ALA A 108 12.71 -16.34 12.67
C ALA A 108 11.75 -17.02 11.68
N ALA A 109 10.51 -17.26 12.12
CA ALA A 109 9.38 -17.57 11.25
C ALA A 109 8.32 -16.48 11.49
N VAL A 110 8.06 -15.67 10.47
CA VAL A 110 7.19 -14.50 10.56
C VAL A 110 6.01 -14.73 9.63
N TRP A 111 4.88 -15.09 10.23
CA TRP A 111 3.59 -15.22 9.56
C TRP A 111 2.71 -14.03 9.92
N ASN A 112 2.01 -13.46 8.92
CA ASN A 112 1.29 -12.18 8.91
C ASN A 112 2.02 -11.06 8.14
N THR A 113 1.34 -10.46 7.18
CA THR A 113 1.92 -9.46 6.25
C THR A 113 2.38 -8.17 6.94
N LEU A 114 1.67 -7.70 7.98
CA LEU A 114 2.12 -6.55 8.76
C LEU A 114 3.35 -6.90 9.61
N ALA A 115 3.39 -8.11 10.19
CA ALA A 115 4.53 -8.58 10.95
C ALA A 115 5.77 -8.72 10.05
N ILE A 116 5.61 -9.27 8.84
CA ILE A 116 6.67 -9.33 7.82
C ILE A 116 7.17 -7.92 7.50
N ALA A 117 6.28 -6.94 7.28
CA ALA A 117 6.68 -5.58 6.99
C ALA A 117 7.46 -4.91 8.13
N GLN A 118 7.04 -5.10 9.40
CA GLN A 118 7.80 -4.56 10.54
C GLN A 118 9.14 -5.27 10.72
N TYR A 119 9.17 -6.60 10.60
CA TYR A 119 10.40 -7.38 10.68
C TYR A 119 11.42 -6.90 9.64
N LEU A 120 11.00 -6.73 8.38
CA LEU A 120 11.86 -6.25 7.31
C LEU A 120 12.30 -4.78 7.51
N ASP A 121 11.45 -3.90 8.04
CA ASP A 121 11.83 -2.52 8.40
C ASP A 121 12.87 -2.47 9.53
N GLU A 122 12.83 -3.42 10.46
CA GLU A 122 13.80 -3.53 11.54
C GLU A 122 15.19 -3.95 11.04
N ILE A 123 15.26 -4.91 10.11
CA ILE A 123 16.53 -5.46 9.61
C ILE A 123 17.05 -4.76 8.34
N PHE A 124 16.18 -4.13 7.55
CA PHE A 124 16.49 -3.33 6.35
C PHE A 124 15.89 -1.92 6.45
N PRO A 125 16.26 -1.10 7.45
CA PRO A 125 15.65 0.22 7.66
C PRO A 125 15.88 1.20 6.50
N ASP A 126 16.96 1.01 5.74
CA ASP A 126 17.30 1.85 4.59
C ASP A 126 16.50 1.49 3.32
N ALA A 127 15.69 0.43 3.34
CA ALA A 127 14.88 0.01 2.19
C ALA A 127 13.63 0.89 1.96
N GLY A 128 13.30 1.79 2.89
CA GLY A 128 12.21 2.73 2.71
C GLY A 128 10.80 2.11 2.71
N LEU A 129 10.63 0.94 3.35
CA LEU A 129 9.32 0.29 3.49
C LEU A 129 8.30 1.19 4.20
N MET A 130 8.75 2.07 5.10
CA MET A 130 7.92 3.03 5.79
C MET A 130 8.49 4.44 5.68
N PRO A 131 7.65 5.48 5.73
CA PRO A 131 8.13 6.86 5.75
C PRO A 131 9.08 7.16 6.92
N ASP A 132 10.04 8.05 6.69
CA ASP A 132 10.95 8.51 7.74
C ASP A 132 10.25 9.38 8.78
N ASP A 133 9.34 10.25 8.32
CA ASP A 133 8.57 11.12 9.19
C ASP A 133 7.65 10.30 10.10
N ARG A 134 7.67 10.65 11.39
CA ARG A 134 6.93 9.90 12.42
C ARG A 134 5.42 9.95 12.20
N ILE A 135 4.86 11.07 11.72
CA ILE A 135 3.42 11.22 11.50
C ILE A 135 3.01 10.47 10.23
N ALA A 136 3.74 10.63 9.13
CA ALA A 136 3.50 9.89 7.90
C ALA A 136 3.61 8.38 8.12
N ARG A 137 4.58 7.93 8.92
CA ARG A 137 4.73 6.51 9.28
C ARG A 137 3.59 5.98 10.15
N ALA A 138 3.08 6.79 11.08
CA ALA A 138 1.90 6.42 11.85
C ALA A 138 0.68 6.25 10.93
N HIS A 139 0.48 7.19 10.00
CA HIS A 139 -0.60 7.10 9.01
C HIS A 139 -0.44 5.86 8.10
N CYS A 140 0.77 5.59 7.60
CA CYS A 140 1.09 4.41 6.80
C CYS A 140 0.73 3.10 7.53
N ARG A 141 1.04 3.01 8.83
CA ARG A 141 0.63 1.87 9.66
C ARG A 141 -0.88 1.76 9.82
N SER A 142 -1.58 2.87 10.04
CA SER A 142 -3.05 2.86 10.20
C SER A 142 -3.76 2.35 8.96
N VAL A 143 -3.46 2.89 7.77
CA VAL A 143 -4.13 2.49 6.52
C VAL A 143 -3.75 1.06 6.11
N SER A 144 -2.50 0.65 6.36
CA SER A 144 -2.06 -0.73 6.14
C SER A 144 -2.76 -1.69 7.11
N GLY A 145 -2.95 -1.27 8.36
CA GLY A 145 -3.71 -1.98 9.39
C GLY A 145 -5.16 -2.20 8.97
N GLU A 146 -5.82 -1.14 8.52
CA GLU A 146 -7.19 -1.18 7.99
C GLU A 146 -7.29 -2.13 6.79
N MET A 147 -6.33 -2.08 5.85
CA MET A 147 -6.27 -3.02 4.71
C MET A 147 -5.94 -4.46 5.11
N ASN A 148 -5.32 -4.67 6.26
CA ASN A 148 -5.05 -5.99 6.81
C ASN A 148 -6.29 -6.59 7.49
N SER A 149 -7.08 -5.82 8.23
CA SER A 149 -8.19 -6.36 9.04
C SER A 149 -9.60 -6.10 8.50
N GLY A 150 -9.80 -5.05 7.70
CA GLY A 150 -11.10 -4.64 7.16
C GLY A 150 -11.30 -5.04 5.70
N PHE A 151 -12.36 -4.57 5.03
CA PHE A 151 -12.69 -4.79 3.61
C PHE A 151 -13.13 -6.22 3.22
N ALA A 152 -13.88 -6.89 4.09
CA ALA A 152 -14.32 -8.27 3.85
C ALA A 152 -15.25 -8.40 2.64
N ASN A 153 -16.17 -7.44 2.44
CA ASN A 153 -17.14 -7.48 1.35
C ASN A 153 -16.48 -7.28 0.00
N LEU A 154 -15.48 -6.39 -0.08
CA LEU A 154 -14.63 -6.28 -1.27
C LEU A 154 -13.89 -7.59 -1.56
N ARG A 155 -13.41 -8.30 -0.52
CA ARG A 155 -12.71 -9.58 -0.68
C ARG A 155 -13.59 -10.68 -1.23
N SER A 156 -14.78 -10.84 -0.70
CA SER A 156 -15.73 -11.84 -1.18
C SER A 156 -16.31 -11.48 -2.54
N SER A 157 -16.59 -10.21 -2.81
CA SER A 157 -17.27 -9.81 -4.06
C SER A 157 -16.32 -9.67 -5.24
N LEU A 158 -15.11 -9.17 -5.01
CA LEU A 158 -14.08 -8.96 -6.05
C LEU A 158 -12.80 -9.72 -5.65
N PRO A 159 -12.80 -11.07 -5.67
CA PRO A 159 -11.61 -11.86 -5.35
C PRO A 159 -10.49 -11.60 -6.35
N MET A 160 -9.24 -11.76 -5.92
CA MET A 160 -8.11 -11.59 -6.83
C MET A 160 -8.06 -12.79 -7.79
N ASN A 161 -8.07 -12.51 -9.09
CA ASN A 161 -7.76 -13.46 -10.15
C ASN A 161 -7.03 -12.67 -11.25
N LEU A 162 -5.73 -12.92 -11.39
CA LEU A 162 -4.87 -12.17 -12.32
C LEU A 162 -5.02 -12.63 -13.78
N LYS A 163 -5.53 -13.86 -13.99
CA LYS A 163 -5.86 -14.41 -15.31
C LYS A 163 -7.21 -13.90 -15.84
N ALA A 164 -8.18 -13.62 -14.97
CA ALA A 164 -9.52 -13.19 -15.36
C ALA A 164 -9.61 -11.71 -15.77
N ARG A 165 -10.61 -11.36 -16.59
CA ARG A 165 -11.01 -9.99 -16.93
C ARG A 165 -12.53 -9.91 -17.09
N PHE A 166 -13.17 -9.02 -16.36
CA PHE A 166 -14.62 -8.83 -16.31
C PHE A 166 -14.96 -7.36 -16.63
N PRO A 167 -14.99 -6.96 -17.91
CA PRO A 167 -15.33 -5.60 -18.30
C PRO A 167 -16.78 -5.26 -17.92
N ASN A 168 -17.03 -4.04 -17.45
CA ASN A 168 -18.34 -3.58 -16.98
C ASN A 168 -18.99 -4.46 -15.91
N HIS A 169 -18.18 -5.14 -15.08
CA HIS A 169 -18.70 -5.97 -14.00
C HIS A 169 -19.54 -5.13 -13.02
N LYS A 170 -20.68 -5.68 -12.61
CA LYS A 170 -21.61 -4.99 -11.73
C LYS A 170 -21.18 -5.15 -10.27
N VAL A 171 -20.68 -4.08 -9.66
CA VAL A 171 -20.42 -4.04 -8.22
C VAL A 171 -21.75 -4.04 -7.46
N TRP A 172 -21.97 -5.08 -6.65
CA TRP A 172 -23.13 -5.17 -5.78
C TRP A 172 -23.02 -4.23 -4.57
N ALA A 173 -24.18 -3.77 -4.07
CA ALA A 173 -24.25 -2.71 -3.04
C ALA A 173 -23.46 -3.02 -1.75
N GLY A 174 -23.22 -4.29 -1.41
CA GLY A 174 -22.45 -4.68 -0.23
C GLY A 174 -20.94 -4.36 -0.31
N ALA A 175 -20.35 -4.33 -1.52
CA ALA A 175 -18.94 -4.04 -1.71
C ALA A 175 -18.66 -2.54 -1.92
N GLN A 176 -19.67 -1.75 -2.28
CA GLN A 176 -19.49 -0.33 -2.59
C GLN A 176 -18.92 0.49 -1.40
N PRO A 177 -19.39 0.32 -0.14
CA PRO A 177 -18.81 1.05 0.98
C PRO A 177 -17.31 0.77 1.21
N ASP A 178 -16.88 -0.48 0.99
CA ASP A 178 -15.47 -0.86 1.08
C ASP A 178 -14.66 -0.16 -0.02
N ILE A 179 -15.18 -0.11 -1.25
CA ILE A 179 -14.55 0.58 -2.38
C ILE A 179 -14.43 2.08 -2.09
N ASP A 180 -15.52 2.70 -1.62
CA ASP A 180 -15.56 4.13 -1.31
C ASP A 180 -14.53 4.50 -0.25
N ARG A 181 -14.41 3.67 0.80
CA ARG A 181 -13.41 3.87 1.86
C ARG A 181 -11.97 3.72 1.34
N ILE A 182 -11.70 2.77 0.45
CA ILE A 182 -10.37 2.65 -0.18
C ILE A 182 -10.06 3.86 -1.05
N VAL A 183 -11.03 4.32 -1.84
CA VAL A 183 -10.89 5.52 -2.68
C VAL A 183 -10.60 6.75 -1.82
N GLU A 184 -11.27 6.90 -0.67
CA GLU A 184 -10.99 7.95 0.30
C GLU A 184 -9.55 7.87 0.82
N ILE A 185 -9.12 6.70 1.31
CA ILE A 185 -7.75 6.47 1.80
C ILE A 185 -6.71 6.85 0.74
N TRP A 186 -6.88 6.36 -0.49
CA TRP A 186 -5.93 6.61 -1.57
C TRP A 186 -5.91 8.09 -1.97
N THR A 187 -7.08 8.73 -2.06
CA THR A 187 -7.18 10.14 -2.40
C THR A 187 -6.50 11.00 -1.34
N GLU A 188 -6.74 10.73 -0.06
CA GLU A 188 -6.10 11.43 1.07
C GLU A 188 -4.59 11.25 1.04
N CYS A 189 -4.11 10.01 0.91
CA CYS A 189 -2.69 9.67 0.84
C CYS A 189 -2.00 10.40 -0.32
N LEU A 190 -2.52 10.25 -1.54
CA LEU A 190 -1.94 10.85 -2.74
C LEU A 190 -1.94 12.39 -2.69
N ALA A 191 -3.00 13.00 -2.15
CA ALA A 191 -3.07 14.46 -1.97
C ALA A 191 -2.08 14.96 -0.88
N THR A 192 -1.92 14.21 0.21
CA THR A 192 -1.09 14.61 1.35
C THR A 192 0.40 14.42 1.08
N TYR A 193 0.76 13.32 0.41
CA TYR A 193 2.15 12.91 0.22
C TYR A 193 2.67 13.12 -1.20
N GLY A 194 1.81 13.50 -2.14
CA GLY A 194 2.17 13.98 -3.48
C GLY A 194 2.36 12.89 -4.55
N GLY A 195 2.26 11.61 -4.19
CA GLY A 195 2.39 10.51 -5.15
C GLY A 195 3.80 10.30 -5.72
N PRO A 196 3.96 9.37 -6.69
CA PRO A 196 2.91 8.58 -7.33
C PRO A 196 2.48 7.35 -6.51
N PHE A 197 3.17 7.05 -5.41
CA PHE A 197 2.83 6.02 -4.43
C PHE A 197 2.11 6.65 -3.22
N LEU A 198 1.45 5.83 -2.41
CA LEU A 198 0.57 6.34 -1.36
C LEU A 198 1.29 7.27 -0.38
N PHE A 199 2.57 7.04 -0.10
CA PHE A 199 3.36 7.86 0.82
C PHE A 199 4.51 8.62 0.15
N GLY A 200 4.36 8.95 -1.14
CA GLY A 200 5.25 9.85 -1.87
C GLY A 200 5.93 9.20 -3.08
N THR A 201 7.19 9.54 -3.32
CA THR A 201 7.88 9.16 -4.57
C THR A 201 8.40 7.72 -4.60
N GLN A 202 8.50 7.08 -3.43
CA GLN A 202 9.00 5.70 -3.28
C GLN A 202 7.85 4.77 -2.91
N ARG A 203 7.86 3.57 -3.48
CA ARG A 203 6.96 2.47 -3.09
C ARG A 203 7.33 1.94 -1.70
N GLY A 204 6.32 1.59 -0.91
CA GLY A 204 6.54 1.03 0.43
C GLY A 204 5.42 0.09 0.89
N MET A 205 5.31 -0.06 2.22
CA MET A 205 4.41 -0.99 2.89
C MET A 205 2.96 -0.79 2.46
N ALA A 206 2.45 0.44 2.47
CA ALA A 206 1.08 0.72 2.06
C ALA A 206 0.82 0.27 0.61
N ASP A 207 1.78 0.51 -0.30
CA ASP A 207 1.64 0.13 -1.69
C ASP A 207 1.60 -1.39 -1.87
N ALA A 208 2.45 -2.14 -1.16
CA ALA A 208 2.39 -3.60 -1.13
C ALA A 208 1.06 -4.13 -0.56
N MET A 209 0.53 -3.50 0.50
CA MET A 209 -0.76 -3.88 1.10
C MET A 209 -1.95 -3.67 0.17
N PHE A 210 -1.94 -2.58 -0.60
CA PHE A 210 -3.00 -2.19 -1.53
C PHE A 210 -2.79 -2.70 -2.96
N ALA A 211 -1.63 -3.28 -3.30
CA ALA A 211 -1.39 -3.82 -4.64
C ALA A 211 -2.43 -4.86 -5.10
N PRO A 212 -2.89 -5.81 -4.26
CA PRO A 212 -3.99 -6.71 -4.65
C PRO A 212 -5.32 -5.98 -4.90
N VAL A 213 -5.52 -4.78 -4.35
CA VAL A 213 -6.72 -4.00 -4.61
C VAL A 213 -6.65 -3.33 -5.98
N ALA A 214 -5.47 -2.83 -6.36
CA ALA A 214 -5.25 -2.33 -7.71
C ALA A 214 -5.53 -3.40 -8.77
N THR A 215 -5.13 -4.65 -8.54
CA THR A 215 -5.41 -5.75 -9.47
C THR A 215 -6.91 -6.02 -9.58
N ARG A 216 -7.64 -6.07 -8.45
CA ARG A 216 -9.10 -6.25 -8.44
C ARG A 216 -9.83 -5.15 -9.19
N PHE A 217 -9.52 -3.89 -8.92
CA PHE A 217 -10.19 -2.77 -9.60
C PHE A 217 -9.99 -2.83 -11.12
N LEU A 218 -8.83 -3.30 -11.59
CA LEU A 218 -8.58 -3.49 -13.02
C LEU A 218 -9.25 -4.75 -13.58
N THR A 219 -9.24 -5.87 -12.84
CA THR A 219 -9.88 -7.12 -13.27
C THR A 219 -11.39 -6.95 -13.43
N TYR A 220 -12.05 -6.23 -12.53
CA TYR A 220 -13.51 -6.02 -12.53
C TYR A 220 -13.95 -4.66 -13.10
N ASP A 221 -13.04 -3.93 -13.77
CA ASP A 221 -13.34 -2.63 -14.40
C ASP A 221 -14.10 -1.64 -13.49
N VAL A 222 -13.68 -1.57 -12.22
CA VAL A 222 -14.26 -0.67 -11.21
C VAL A 222 -14.00 0.78 -11.63
N LYS A 223 -15.05 1.60 -11.65
CA LYS A 223 -14.94 3.02 -12.02
C LYS A 223 -14.32 3.81 -10.86
N LEU A 224 -13.14 4.36 -11.10
CA LEU A 224 -12.36 5.09 -10.10
C LEU A 224 -12.17 6.56 -10.47
N PRO A 225 -12.02 7.45 -9.48
CA PRO A 225 -11.48 8.79 -9.72
C PRO A 225 -10.11 8.73 -10.39
N LYS A 226 -9.79 9.74 -11.20
CA LYS A 226 -8.54 9.79 -12.00
C LYS A 226 -7.26 9.53 -11.18
N PRO A 227 -7.05 10.11 -9.98
CA PRO A 227 -5.84 9.83 -9.19
C PRO A 227 -5.73 8.36 -8.77
N CYS A 228 -6.84 7.74 -8.35
CA CYS A 228 -6.88 6.33 -7.97
C CYS A 228 -6.63 5.41 -9.18
N ALA A 229 -7.24 5.72 -10.33
CA ALA A 229 -6.98 4.99 -11.57
C ALA A 229 -5.50 5.07 -11.99
N GLN A 230 -4.88 6.25 -11.88
CA GLN A 230 -3.46 6.44 -12.14
C GLN A 230 -2.59 5.64 -11.16
N TYR A 231 -2.94 5.62 -9.88
CA TYR A 231 -2.25 4.81 -8.88
C TYR A 231 -2.31 3.32 -9.21
N CYS A 232 -3.45 2.78 -9.65
CA CYS A 232 -3.52 1.40 -10.12
C CYS A 232 -2.53 1.13 -11.28
N GLN A 233 -2.42 2.06 -12.24
CA GLN A 233 -1.45 1.94 -13.32
C GLN A 233 0.00 2.00 -12.83
N THR A 234 0.31 2.89 -11.87
CA THR A 234 1.63 2.96 -11.22
C THR A 234 2.01 1.62 -10.60
N ILE A 235 1.11 1.02 -9.82
CA ILE A 235 1.33 -0.28 -9.19
C ILE A 235 1.57 -1.37 -10.24
N MET A 236 0.72 -1.48 -11.26
CA MET A 236 0.88 -2.50 -12.30
C MET A 236 2.12 -2.30 -13.18
N ALA A 237 2.66 -1.07 -13.24
CA ALA A 237 3.88 -0.78 -13.97
C ALA A 237 5.16 -1.22 -13.25
N MET A 238 5.10 -1.49 -11.94
CA MET A 238 6.25 -1.92 -11.14
C MET A 238 6.87 -3.21 -11.71
N PRO A 239 8.21 -3.32 -11.78
CA PRO A 239 8.89 -4.54 -12.24
C PRO A 239 8.44 -5.80 -11.49
N GLU A 240 8.30 -5.69 -10.17
CA GLU A 240 7.89 -6.79 -9.28
C GLU A 240 6.46 -7.25 -9.59
N MET A 241 5.56 -6.31 -9.89
CA MET A 241 4.18 -6.65 -10.28
C MET A 241 4.12 -7.32 -11.65
N LYS A 242 4.95 -6.89 -12.61
CA LYS A 242 5.04 -7.54 -13.92
C LYS A 242 5.55 -8.97 -13.81
N GLU A 243 6.59 -9.18 -13.00
CA GLU A 243 7.14 -10.49 -12.68
C GLU A 243 6.08 -11.39 -12.03
N TRP A 244 5.40 -10.89 -11.00
CA TRP A 244 4.35 -11.64 -10.31
C TRP A 244 3.21 -12.04 -11.24
N VAL A 245 2.72 -11.11 -12.07
CA VAL A 245 1.64 -11.37 -13.04
C VAL A 245 2.08 -12.37 -14.11
N ALA A 246 3.33 -12.31 -14.57
CA ALA A 246 3.86 -13.28 -15.53
C ALA A 246 3.88 -14.69 -14.94
N ALA A 247 4.35 -14.84 -13.68
CA ALA A 247 4.36 -16.11 -12.99
C ALA A 247 2.94 -16.62 -12.67
N ALA A 248 2.02 -15.74 -12.26
CA ALA A 248 0.63 -16.08 -12.01
C ALA A 248 -0.08 -16.69 -13.23
N LYS A 249 0.27 -16.23 -14.46
CA LYS A 249 -0.29 -16.78 -15.70
C LYS A 249 0.22 -18.18 -16.03
N LEU A 250 1.32 -18.62 -15.43
CA LEU A 250 1.89 -19.96 -15.62
C LEU A 250 1.39 -20.96 -14.59
N GLU A 251 0.73 -20.51 -13.51
CA GLU A 251 0.07 -21.42 -12.57
C GLU A 251 -1.01 -22.23 -13.32
N PRO A 252 -1.27 -23.48 -12.96
CA PRO A 252 -2.39 -24.23 -13.50
C PRO A 252 -3.75 -23.66 -13.01
N ASP A 253 -4.83 -23.96 -13.72
CA ASP A 253 -6.20 -23.58 -13.37
C ASP A 253 -6.81 -24.65 -12.45
N ASP A 254 -6.28 -24.78 -11.23
CA ASP A 254 -6.53 -25.93 -10.35
C ASP A 254 -7.61 -25.70 -9.27
N ILE A 255 -8.33 -24.57 -9.29
CA ILE A 255 -9.33 -24.25 -8.25
C ILE A 255 -10.65 -23.82 -8.91
N GLU A 256 -11.39 -24.82 -9.39
CA GLU A 256 -12.69 -24.65 -10.06
C GLU A 256 -13.67 -23.77 -9.24
N GLU A 257 -13.64 -23.83 -7.91
CA GLU A 257 -14.52 -23.01 -7.06
C GLU A 257 -14.21 -21.51 -7.08
N LEU A 258 -13.01 -21.11 -7.52
CA LEU A 258 -12.63 -19.71 -7.69
C LEU A 258 -12.91 -19.18 -9.11
N ASP A 259 -13.32 -20.06 -10.02
CA ASP A 259 -13.70 -19.72 -11.39
C ASP A 259 -15.22 -19.59 -11.56
N MET A 260 -16.01 -19.79 -10.49
CA MET A 260 -17.45 -19.58 -10.50
C MET A 260 -17.80 -18.09 -10.62
N ASP A 261 -18.73 -17.76 -11.53
CA ASP A 261 -19.20 -16.39 -11.79
C ASP A 261 -19.78 -15.73 -10.51
N PHE A 262 -19.11 -14.67 -10.04
CA PHE A 262 -19.56 -13.81 -8.91
C PHE A 262 -20.43 -12.64 -9.40
#